data_AF-A0A6I4M1J4-F1
#
_entry.id   AF-A0A6I4M1J4-F1
#
_cell.length_a   1.000
_cell.length_b   1.000
_cell.length_c   1.000
_cell.angle_alpha   90.00
_cell.angle_beta   90.00
_cell.angle_gamma   90.00
#
_symmetry.space_group_name_H-M   'P 1'
#
loop_
_entity.id
_entity.type
_entity.pdbx_description
1 polymer ?
#
loop_
_entity_poly.entity_id
_entity_poly.type
_entity_poly.pdbx_seq_one_letter_code
_entity_poly.pdbx_strand_id
1 'polypeptide(L)' 'MSRPAAPVELESEITPIGVQTLVTGVAPITPAQRLAILAEAPLQPRRPQRPADHGLFDTNARLQIEMF' A
#
# COMPACT_ATOMS: atom_id res chain seq x y z
N MET A 1 11.42 -17.45 -31.58
CA MET A 1 10.79 -16.17 -31.21
C MET A 1 9.37 -16.46 -30.76
N SER A 2 9.01 -16.13 -29.52
CA SER A 2 7.66 -16.39 -28.98
C SER A 2 6.68 -15.36 -29.53
N ARG A 3 5.54 -15.82 -30.07
CA ARG A 3 4.46 -14.96 -30.55
C ARG A 3 3.81 -14.27 -29.34
N PRO A 4 3.56 -12.94 -29.36
CA PRO A 4 2.83 -12.30 -28.27
C PRO A 4 1.45 -12.93 -28.16
N ALA A 5 1.05 -13.28 -26.94
CA ALA A 5 -0.29 -13.80 -26.67
C ALA A 5 -1.33 -12.79 -27.14
N ALA A 6 -2.39 -13.28 -27.79
CA ALA A 6 -3.51 -12.42 -28.20
C ALA A 6 -4.14 -11.76 -26.96
N PRO A 7 -4.69 -10.53 -27.08
CA PRO A 7 -5.38 -9.89 -25.97
C PRO A 7 -6.55 -10.77 -25.51
N VAL A 8 -6.60 -11.10 -24.22
CA VAL A 8 -7.73 -11.80 -23.63
C VAL A 8 -8.82 -10.77 -23.38
N GLU A 9 -9.98 -10.93 -24.00
CA GLU A 9 -11.17 -10.15 -23.63
C GLU A 9 -11.62 -10.59 -22.24
N LEU A 10 -11.70 -9.64 -21.32
CA LEU A 10 -12.05 -9.89 -19.93
C LEU A 10 -13.50 -9.47 -19.68
N GLU A 11 -14.23 -10.27 -18.91
CA GLU A 11 -15.60 -9.95 -18.51
C GLU A 11 -15.62 -8.66 -17.68
N SER A 12 -16.57 -7.77 -17.93
CA SER A 12 -16.66 -6.47 -17.27
C SER A 12 -18.05 -6.16 -16.73
N GLU A 13 -18.11 -5.48 -15.59
CA GLU A 13 -19.33 -5.03 -14.93
C GLU A 13 -19.24 -3.54 -14.56
N ILE A 14 -20.34 -2.80 -14.70
CA ILE A 14 -20.42 -1.42 -14.23
C ILE A 14 -20.76 -1.42 -12.74
N THR A 15 -19.91 -0.79 -11.92
CA THR A 15 -20.12 -0.65 -10.48
C THR A 15 -20.18 0.83 -10.08
N PRO A 16 -20.63 1.19 -8.86
CA PRO A 16 -20.63 2.59 -8.40
C PRO A 16 -19.26 3.28 -8.40
N ILE A 17 -18.17 2.50 -8.39
CA ILE A 17 -16.79 3.02 -8.43
C ILE A 17 -16.18 2.99 -9.85
N GLY A 18 -16.96 2.60 -10.86
CA GLY A 18 -16.53 2.52 -12.27
C GLY A 18 -16.67 1.12 -12.87
N VAL A 19 -16.19 0.96 -14.10
CA VAL A 19 -16.14 -0.34 -14.78
C VAL A 19 -15.09 -1.22 -14.12
N GLN A 20 -15.50 -2.41 -13.67
CA GLN A 20 -14.62 -3.42 -13.12
C GLN A 20 -14.51 -4.59 -14.08
N THR A 21 -13.39 -5.31 -14.01
CA THR A 21 -13.07 -6.40 -14.93
C THR A 21 -12.65 -7.64 -14.14
N LEU A 22 -13.22 -8.79 -14.49
CA LEU A 22 -12.88 -10.07 -13.88
C LEU A 22 -11.58 -10.60 -14.50
N VAL A 23 -10.51 -10.67 -13.70
CA VAL A 23 -9.23 -11.24 -14.12
C VAL A 23 -9.14 -12.68 -13.62
N THR A 24 -9.09 -13.63 -14.56
CA THR A 24 -8.94 -15.06 -14.23
C THR A 24 -7.62 -15.32 -13.50
N GLY A 25 -7.68 -16.12 -12.42
CA GLY A 25 -6.52 -16.44 -11.58
C GLY A 25 -6.20 -15.39 -10.51
N VAL A 26 -6.89 -14.25 -10.47
CA VAL A 26 -6.75 -13.25 -9.40
C VAL A 26 -7.86 -13.47 -8.37
N ALA A 27 -7.50 -13.97 -7.19
CA ALA A 27 -8.43 -14.11 -6.09
C ALA A 27 -8.65 -12.75 -5.38
N PRO A 28 -9.89 -12.43 -4.97
CA PRO A 28 -10.15 -11.24 -4.15
C PRO A 28 -9.38 -11.27 -2.83
N ILE A 29 -8.88 -10.11 -2.39
CA ILE A 29 -8.17 -9.99 -1.11
C ILE A 29 -9.19 -10.09 0.04
N THR A 30 -9.03 -11.12 0.87
CA THR A 30 -9.86 -11.37 2.05
C THR A 30 -9.57 -10.38 3.19
N PRO A 31 -10.50 -10.19 4.14
CA PRO A 31 -10.26 -9.37 5.33
C PRO A 31 -9.04 -9.83 6.15
N ALA A 32 -8.81 -11.14 6.27
CA ALA A 32 -7.65 -11.68 6.99
C ALA A 32 -6.32 -11.30 6.32
N GLN A 33 -6.25 -11.38 4.99
CA GLN A 33 -5.06 -10.94 4.24
C GLN A 33 -4.82 -9.44 4.39
N ARG A 34 -5.89 -8.62 4.40
CA ARG A 34 -5.75 -7.17 4.66
C ARG A 34 -5.20 -6.91 6.06
N LEU A 35 -5.66 -7.63 7.08
CA LEU A 35 -5.16 -7.50 8.45
C LEU A 35 -3.70 -7.95 8.58
N ALA A 36 -3.31 -9.03 7.90
CA ALA A 36 -1.92 -9.50 7.90
C ALA A 36 -0.97 -8.42 7.34
N ILE A 37 -1.33 -7.81 6.21
CA ILE A 37 -0.56 -6.71 5.62
C ILE A 37 -0.43 -5.53 6.59
N LEU A 38 -1.52 -5.17 7.29
CA LEU A 38 -1.49 -4.08 8.27
C LEU A 38 -0.67 -4.41 9.52
N ALA A 39 -0.61 -5.68 9.92
CA ALA A 39 0.20 -6.13 11.05
C ALA A 39 1.71 -6.11 10.74
N GLU A 40 2.08 -6.32 9.48
CA GLU A 40 3.47 -6.27 9.00
C GLU A 40 3.90 -4.84 8.62
N ALA A 41 2.96 -3.92 8.42
CA ALA A 41 3.26 -2.54 8.05
C ALA A 41 3.86 -1.74 9.23
N PRO A 42 4.70 -0.73 8.93
CA PRO A 42 5.14 0.25 9.93
C PRO A 42 3.97 0.85 10.71
N LEU A 43 4.21 1.08 12.00
CA LEU A 43 3.22 1.74 12.86
C LEU A 43 2.95 3.15 12.35
N GLN A 44 1.74 3.38 11.84
CA GLN A 44 1.32 4.69 11.39
C GLN A 44 1.16 5.65 12.59
N PRO A 45 1.64 6.91 12.48
CA PRO A 45 1.52 7.88 13.55
C PRO A 45 0.04 8.22 13.81
N ARG A 46 -0.41 8.04 15.05
CA ARG A 46 -1.81 8.32 15.46
C ARG A 46 -2.13 9.81 15.58
N ARG A 47 -1.09 10.67 15.58
CA ARG A 47 -1.16 12.14 15.64
C ARG A 47 0.01 12.69 14.83
N PRO A 48 -0.09 13.92 14.29
CA PRO A 48 1.05 14.59 13.68
C PRO A 48 2.25 14.58 14.63
N GLN A 49 3.37 14.03 14.16
CA GLN A 49 4.61 14.03 14.94
C GLN A 49 5.17 15.45 14.91
N ARG A 50 5.52 15.99 16.08
CA ARG A 50 6.20 17.29 16.14
C ARG A 50 7.59 17.15 15.53
N PRO A 51 8.14 18.22 14.91
CA PRO A 51 9.53 18.23 14.50
C PRO A 51 10.44 17.81 15.66
N ALA A 52 11.46 17.01 15.36
CA ALA A 52 12.42 16.52 16.35
C ALA A 52 13.38 17.62 16.85
N ASP A 53 13.18 18.86 16.39
CA ASP A 53 14.07 20.01 16.58
C ASP A 53 13.82 20.76 17.90
N HIS A 54 12.91 20.25 18.75
CA HIS A 54 12.58 20.89 20.03
C HIS A 54 13.35 20.25 21.20
N GLY A 55 14.57 20.74 21.50
CA GLY A 55 15.40 20.31 22.64
C GLY A 55 16.68 21.15 22.85
N LEU A 56 17.30 21.05 24.03
CA LEU A 56 18.40 21.90 24.54
C LEU A 56 19.71 21.84 23.73
N PHE A 57 19.85 20.90 22.79
CA PHE A 57 21.01 20.76 21.90
C PHE A 57 20.53 20.83 20.46
N ASP A 58 20.22 22.04 20.02
CA ASP A 58 19.91 22.34 18.63
C ASP A 58 21.22 22.44 17.85
N THR A 59 21.49 21.42 17.04
CA THR A 59 22.34 21.46 15.83
C THR A 59 22.37 20.05 15.22
N ASN A 60 21.25 19.62 14.63
CA ASN A 60 21.17 18.57 13.61
C ASN A 60 22.09 17.33 13.81
N ALA A 61 21.90 16.54 14.87
CA ALA A 61 22.63 15.30 15.07
C ALA A 61 21.68 14.11 15.24
N ARG A 62 21.18 13.62 14.09
CA ARG A 62 20.49 12.35 13.77
C ARG A 62 19.19 12.67 13.04
N LEU A 63 19.08 12.58 11.71
CA LEU A 63 19.04 11.32 10.95
C LEU A 63 18.47 10.11 11.72
N GLN A 64 17.58 10.33 12.71
CA GLN A 64 16.85 9.27 13.39
C GLN A 64 15.42 9.25 12.86
N ILE A 65 15.30 8.91 11.57
CA ILE A 65 14.06 8.38 11.03
C ILE A 65 14.42 7.09 10.31
N GLU A 66 14.78 6.06 11.07
CA GLU A 66 14.52 4.68 10.67
C GLU A 66 14.16 3.87 11.92
N MET A 67 12.87 3.89 12.22
CA MET A 67 12.09 2.92 12.97
C MET A 67 10.68 3.51 12.85
N PHE A 68 9.91 3.18 11.82
CA PHE A 68 9.58 1.86 11.28
C PHE A 68 9.22 2.02 9.80
#